data_AF-A0A933QJA6-F1
#
_entry.id   AF-A0A933QJA6-F1
#
_cell.length_a   1.000
_cell.length_b   1.000
_cell.length_c   1.000
_cell.angle_alpha   90.00
_cell.angle_beta   90.00
_cell.angle_gamma   90.00
#
_symmetry.space_group_name_H-M   'P 1'
#
loop_
_entity.id
_entity.type
_entity.pdbx_description
1 polymer ?
#
loop_
_entity_poly.entity_id
_entity_poly.type
_entity_poly.pdbx_seq_one_letter_code
_entity_poly.pdbx_strand_id
1 'polypeptide(L)'
;MTLQLRNLIYSLIIFGRIKTTRARAKAIVGLVDRIVNKIKKGTVAGKRQVLTFLPQRPVVEKLMKEIIPKLAGRSSGYTRIIKIGGRAGDGAPMVVMEWVESETPARIATQSVAGGEEEKGAKKKVAKHVKTNKTSRY
;
A
#
# COMPACT_ATOMS: atom_id res chain seq x y z
N MET A 1 -4.26 -12.87 -18.12
CA MET A 1 -3.15 -11.95 -17.79
C MET A 1 -2.22 -11.92 -19.00
N THR A 2 -1.92 -10.75 -19.56
CA THR A 2 -1.07 -10.66 -20.76
C THR A 2 0.40 -10.91 -20.41
N LEU A 3 1.17 -11.38 -21.41
CA LEU A 3 2.59 -11.69 -21.25
C LEU A 3 3.41 -10.51 -20.72
N GLN A 4 3.07 -9.29 -21.16
CA GLN A 4 3.82 -8.09 -20.80
C GLN A 4 3.61 -7.66 -19.34
N LEU A 5 2.41 -7.83 -18.79
CA LEU A 5 2.15 -7.58 -17.37
C LEU A 5 2.84 -8.62 -16.48
N ARG A 6 2.94 -9.86 -16.97
CA ARG A 6 3.69 -10.93 -16.31
C ARG A 6 5.17 -10.60 -16.16
N ASN A 7 5.78 -10.14 -17.25
CA ASN A 7 7.19 -9.74 -17.24
C ASN A 7 7.43 -8.56 -16.29
N LEU A 8 6.48 -7.62 -16.20
CA LEU A 8 6.60 -6.49 -15.28
C LEU A 8 6.55 -6.93 -13.81
N ILE A 9 5.69 -7.90 -13.46
CA ILE A 9 5.63 -8.49 -12.12
C ILE A 9 6.92 -9.26 -11.82
N TYR A 10 7.47 -9.99 -12.79
CA TYR A 10 8.76 -10.66 -12.64
C TYR A 10 9.87 -9.66 -12.30
N SER A 11 9.98 -8.58 -13.08
CA SER A 11 10.98 -7.54 -12.83
C SER A 11 10.81 -6.92 -11.43
N LEU A 12 9.57 -6.70 -10.98
CA LEU A 12 9.32 -6.19 -9.62
C LEU A 12 9.79 -7.16 -8.53
N ILE A 13 9.60 -8.46 -8.69
CA ILE A 13 10.04 -9.46 -7.71
C ILE A 13 11.57 -9.61 -7.72
N ILE A 14 12.19 -9.58 -8.90
CA ILE A 14 13.64 -9.77 -9.04
C ILE A 14 14.40 -8.55 -8.53
N PHE A 15 14.03 -7.35 -8.97
CA PHE A 15 14.76 -6.12 -8.67
C PHE A 15 14.24 -5.37 -7.45
N GLY A 16 13.02 -5.67 -6.98
CA GLY A 16 12.37 -4.97 -5.87
C GLY A 16 11.81 -3.58 -6.23
N ARG A 17 12.36 -2.94 -7.26
CA ARG A 17 11.99 -1.60 -7.73
C ARG A 17 12.06 -1.54 -9.25
N ILE A 18 11.04 -0.96 -9.88
CA ILE A 18 10.94 -0.82 -11.35
C ILE A 18 10.49 0.57 -11.76
N LYS A 19 10.94 1.03 -12.93
CA LYS A 19 10.45 2.27 -13.57
C LYS A 19 9.58 1.89 -14.76
N THR A 20 8.34 2.37 -14.79
CA THR A 20 7.36 2.04 -15.84
C THR A 20 6.36 3.16 -16.04
N THR A 21 5.43 3.02 -16.98
CA THR A 21 4.36 4.01 -17.19
C THR A 21 3.27 3.87 -16.12
N ARG A 22 2.62 4.98 -15.77
CA ARG A 22 1.56 5.02 -14.76
C ARG A 22 0.43 4.03 -15.06
N ALA A 23 0.04 3.91 -16.32
CA ALA A 23 -1.02 3.00 -16.77
C ALA A 23 -0.65 1.54 -16.49
N ARG A 24 0.58 1.13 -16.84
CA ARG A 24 1.07 -0.24 -16.60
C ARG A 24 1.22 -0.55 -15.13
N ALA A 25 1.76 0.39 -14.34
CA ALA A 25 1.87 0.23 -12.89
C ALA A 25 0.49 -0.01 -12.26
N LYS A 26 -0.51 0.83 -12.56
CA LYS A 26 -1.87 0.68 -12.05
C LYS A 26 -2.49 -0.68 -12.42
N ALA A 27 -2.25 -1.17 -13.63
CA ALA A 27 -2.78 -2.46 -14.07
C ALA A 27 -2.22 -3.66 -13.27
N ILE A 28 -0.96 -3.58 -12.81
CA ILE A 28 -0.34 -4.68 -12.06
C ILE A 28 -0.58 -4.65 -10.56
N VAL A 29 -0.93 -3.52 -9.94
CA VAL A 29 -1.14 -3.41 -8.48
C VAL A 29 -2.10 -4.48 -7.96
N GLY A 30 -3.30 -4.58 -8.53
CA GLY A 30 -4.30 -5.57 -8.09
C GLY A 30 -3.93 -7.01 -8.42
N LEU A 31 -3.02 -7.25 -9.36
CA LEU A 31 -2.48 -8.59 -9.65
C LEU A 31 -1.42 -8.97 -8.62
N VAL A 32 -0.52 -8.05 -8.31
CA VAL A 32 0.53 -8.23 -7.31
C VAL A 32 -0.08 -8.50 -5.94
N ASP A 33 -1.05 -7.69 -5.51
CA ASP A 33 -1.71 -7.88 -4.21
C ASP A 33 -2.38 -9.26 -4.10
N ARG A 34 -3.04 -9.73 -5.17
CA ARG A 34 -3.63 -11.08 -5.22
C ARG A 34 -2.57 -12.18 -5.13
N ILE A 35 -1.44 -12.03 -5.81
CA ILE A 35 -0.33 -13.00 -5.77
C ILE A 35 0.28 -13.06 -4.37
N VAL A 36 0.58 -11.91 -3.77
CA VAL A 36 1.15 -11.80 -2.43
C VAL A 36 0.21 -12.44 -1.41
N ASN A 37 -1.09 -12.12 -1.45
CA ASN A 37 -2.08 -12.69 -0.53
C ASN A 37 -2.20 -14.23 -0.62
N LYS A 38 -2.04 -14.80 -1.82
CA LYS A 38 -2.06 -16.26 -2.00
C LYS A 38 -0.84 -16.94 -1.40
N ILE A 39 0.35 -16.34 -1.54
CA ILE A 39 1.60 -16.92 -1.03
C ILE A 39 1.81 -16.63 0.45
N LYS A 40 1.29 -15.51 0.98
CA LYS A 40 1.45 -15.12 2.40
C LYS A 40 0.97 -16.21 3.36
N LYS A 41 -0.03 -17.01 2.95
CA LYS A 41 -0.54 -18.16 3.73
C LYS A 41 0.44 -19.34 3.83
N GLY A 42 1.50 -19.39 3.02
CA GLY A 42 2.52 -20.44 3.04
C GLY A 42 2.09 -21.83 2.53
N THR A 43 0.84 -22.00 2.09
CA THR A 43 0.30 -23.30 1.71
C THR A 43 0.83 -23.80 0.35
N VAL A 44 0.91 -25.13 0.19
CA VAL A 44 1.28 -25.77 -1.09
C VAL A 44 0.30 -25.39 -2.20
N ALA A 45 -1.00 -25.29 -1.87
CA ALA A 45 -2.02 -24.83 -2.80
C ALA A 45 -1.78 -23.39 -3.29
N GLY A 46 -1.41 -22.48 -2.38
CA GLY A 46 -1.07 -21.09 -2.74
C GLY A 46 0.12 -21.03 -3.70
N LYS A 47 1.16 -21.82 -3.43
CA LYS A 47 2.33 -21.94 -4.32
C LYS A 47 1.95 -22.45 -5.71
N ARG A 48 1.17 -23.53 -5.80
CA ARG A 48 0.71 -24.10 -7.07
C ARG A 48 -0.10 -23.09 -7.88
N GLN A 49 -1.02 -22.37 -7.22
CA GLN A 49 -1.81 -21.33 -7.88
C GLN A 49 -0.93 -20.20 -8.42
N VAL A 50 0.06 -19.74 -7.67
CA VAL A 50 0.95 -18.68 -8.17
C VAL A 50 1.84 -19.17 -9.31
N LEU A 51 2.32 -20.41 -9.27
CA LEU A 51 3.08 -21.00 -10.37
C LEU A 51 2.30 -21.05 -11.69
N THR A 52 0.97 -21.17 -11.65
CA THR A 52 0.11 -21.05 -12.85
C THR A 52 0.18 -19.65 -13.48
N PHE A 53 0.29 -18.60 -12.65
CA PHE A 53 0.38 -17.21 -13.14
C PHE A 53 1.82 -16.80 -13.48
N LEU A 54 2.77 -17.24 -12.65
CA LEU A 54 4.20 -16.98 -12.72
C LEU A 54 4.97 -18.31 -12.82
N PRO A 55 5.09 -18.91 -14.02
CA PRO A 55 5.79 -20.18 -14.24
C PRO A 55 7.33 -20.07 -14.11
N GLN A 56 7.83 -19.45 -13.05
CA GLN A 56 9.25 -19.38 -12.71
C GLN A 56 9.43 -19.70 -11.23
N ARG A 57 9.86 -20.93 -10.94
CA ARG A 57 10.12 -21.43 -9.57
C ARG A 57 11.06 -20.52 -8.76
N PRO A 58 12.23 -20.08 -9.27
CA PRO A 58 13.17 -19.29 -8.46
C PRO A 58 12.57 -17.94 -8.03
N VAL A 59 11.72 -17.33 -8.88
CA VAL A 59 11.03 -16.08 -8.57
C VAL A 59 10.04 -16.28 -7.43
N VAL A 60 9.25 -17.36 -7.49
CA VAL A 60 8.24 -17.66 -6.45
C VAL A 60 8.92 -17.96 -5.11
N GLU A 61 10.05 -18.65 -5.13
CA GLU A 61 10.86 -18.89 -3.93
C GLU A 61 11.43 -17.60 -3.34
N LYS A 62 11.99 -16.73 -4.18
CA LYS A 62 12.47 -15.40 -3.77
C LYS A 62 11.35 -14.58 -3.13
N LEU A 63 10.19 -14.54 -3.77
CA LEU A 63 9.00 -13.86 -3.24
C LEU A 63 8.65 -14.39 -1.85
N MET A 64 8.63 -15.70 -1.66
CA MET A 64 8.29 -16.31 -0.37
C MET A 64 9.35 -16.09 0.72
N LYS A 65 10.63 -16.26 0.40
CA LYS A 65 11.72 -16.23 1.38
C LYS A 65 12.14 -14.81 1.75
N GLU A 66 12.17 -13.89 0.80
CA GLU A 66 12.74 -12.55 1.00
C GLU A 66 11.67 -11.46 1.15
N ILE A 67 10.64 -11.49 0.30
CA ILE A 67 9.70 -10.36 0.19
C ILE A 67 8.54 -10.51 1.18
N ILE A 68 7.95 -11.70 1.31
CA ILE A 68 6.80 -11.93 2.20
C ILE A 68 7.09 -11.58 3.67
N PRO A 69 8.25 -11.95 4.26
CA PRO A 69 8.57 -11.56 5.64
C PRO A 69 8.61 -10.04 5.83
N LYS A 70 9.16 -9.30 4.86
CA LYS A 70 9.19 -7.82 4.89
C LYS A 70 7.80 -7.17 4.87
N LEU A 71 6.80 -7.90 4.35
CA LEU A 71 5.41 -7.45 4.20
C LEU A 71 4.47 -7.99 5.29
N ALA A 72 4.96 -8.72 6.28
CA ALA A 72 4.15 -9.50 7.22
C ALA A 72 3.09 -8.67 7.97
N GLY A 73 3.43 -7.43 8.38
CA GLY A 73 2.53 -6.54 9.11
C GLY A 73 1.43 -5.85 8.30
N ARG A 74 1.35 -6.10 6.97
CA ARG A 74 0.41 -5.41 6.07
C ARG A 74 -0.63 -6.36 5.50
N SER A 75 -1.90 -5.94 5.47
CA SER A 75 -3.02 -6.72 4.91
C SER A 75 -3.23 -6.50 3.40
N SER A 76 -2.92 -5.31 2.89
CA SER A 76 -3.08 -4.94 1.47
C SER A 76 -2.21 -3.74 1.08
N GLY A 77 -2.08 -3.47 -0.22
CA GLY A 77 -1.29 -2.33 -0.71
C GLY A 77 0.21 -2.56 -0.51
N TYR A 78 0.71 -3.70 -0.99
CA TYR A 78 2.11 -4.10 -0.78
C TYR A 78 3.10 -3.31 -1.63
N THR A 79 2.60 -2.53 -2.59
CA THR A 79 3.39 -1.78 -3.56
C THR A 79 3.09 -0.29 -3.47
N ARG A 80 4.13 0.52 -3.63
CA ARG A 80 4.07 1.98 -3.67
C ARG A 80 4.34 2.45 -5.09
N ILE A 81 3.58 3.45 -5.54
CA ILE A 81 3.78 4.11 -6.84
C ILE A 81 4.21 5.56 -6.58
N ILE A 82 5.41 5.91 -7.03
CA ILE A 82 5.99 7.25 -6.94
C ILE A 82 6.03 7.85 -8.34
N LYS A 83 5.47 9.05 -8.52
CA LYS A 83 5.51 9.78 -9.80
C LYS A 83 6.88 10.44 -9.97
N ILE A 84 7.47 10.30 -11.16
CA ILE A 84 8.81 10.85 -11.45
C ILE A 84 8.77 11.94 -12.53
N GLY A 85 7.70 12.00 -13.32
CA GLY A 85 7.53 12.99 -14.39
C GLY A 85 7.11 12.33 -15.70
N GLY A 86 7.25 13.06 -16.81
CA GLY A 86 7.01 12.54 -18.16
C GLY A 86 8.25 11.84 -18.74
N ARG A 87 8.05 10.88 -19.63
CA ARG A 87 9.11 10.34 -20.47
C ARG A 87 9.43 11.33 -21.59
N ALA A 88 10.71 11.51 -21.88
CA ALA A 88 11.16 12.33 -23.00
C ALA A 88 10.68 11.73 -24.33
N GLY A 89 10.15 12.57 -25.21
CA GLY A 89 9.59 12.18 -26.50
C GLY A 89 8.06 12.09 -26.48
N ASP A 90 7.50 11.05 -25.88
CA ASP A 90 6.05 10.78 -25.91
C ASP A 90 5.25 11.40 -24.75
N GLY A 91 5.92 12.09 -23.83
CA GLY A 91 5.30 12.76 -22.68
C GLY A 91 4.59 11.80 -21.71
N ALA A 92 4.76 10.49 -21.87
CA ALA A 92 3.98 9.53 -21.10
C ALA A 92 4.32 9.62 -19.60
N PRO A 93 3.32 9.62 -18.69
CA PRO A 93 3.58 9.74 -17.27
C PRO A 93 4.32 8.50 -16.74
N MET A 94 5.53 8.72 -16.25
CA MET A 94 6.39 7.70 -15.67
C MET A 94 6.27 7.65 -14.15
N VAL A 95 6.37 6.43 -13.65
CA VAL A 95 6.35 6.13 -12.23
C VAL A 95 7.43 5.12 -11.89
N VAL A 96 7.91 5.19 -10.66
CA VAL A 96 8.59 4.08 -10.02
C VAL A 96 7.59 3.32 -9.18
N MET A 97 7.66 2.00 -9.25
CA MET A 97 6.92 1.08 -8.42
C MET A 97 7.88 0.25 -7.59
N GLU A 98 7.64 0.16 -6.28
CA GLU A 98 8.50 -0.51 -5.30
C GLU A 98 7.67 -1.22 -4.24
N TRP A 99 8.27 -2.19 -3.53
CA TRP A 99 7.66 -2.80 -2.35
C TRP A 99 7.64 -1.83 -1.18
N VAL A 100 6.60 -1.91 -0.36
CA VAL A 100 6.53 -1.15 0.89
C VAL A 100 7.31 -1.91 1.96
N GLU A 101 8.55 -1.50 2.23
CA GLU A 101 9.29 -2.01 3.38
C GLU A 101 8.71 -1.43 4.67
N SER A 102 8.62 -2.27 5.71
CA SER A 102 8.01 -1.96 6.99
C SER A 102 8.93 -1.12 7.86
N GLU A 103 9.33 0.06 7.39
CA GLU A 103 9.75 1.14 8.26
C GLU A 103 8.55 2.06 8.46
N THR A 104 7.85 1.82 9.58
CA THR A 104 7.12 2.77 10.42
C THR A 104 6.04 3.68 9.77
N PRO A 105 4.81 3.70 10.30
CA PRO A 105 3.67 4.38 9.66
C PRO A 105 3.78 5.91 9.76
N ALA A 106 4.18 6.56 8.67
CA ALA A 106 3.99 7.99 8.52
C ALA A 106 2.60 8.29 7.92
N ARG A 107 1.70 8.72 8.83
CA ARG A 107 0.55 9.64 8.64
C ARG A 107 -0.88 9.06 8.64
N ILE A 108 -1.39 8.96 9.87
CA ILE A 108 -2.58 9.65 10.42
C ILE A 108 -3.92 9.43 9.71
N ALA A 109 -4.83 8.84 10.48
CA ALA A 109 -6.28 8.95 10.36
C ALA A 109 -6.72 10.43 10.34
N THR A 110 -6.94 10.98 9.16
CA THR A 110 -7.79 12.15 8.94
C THR A 110 -8.37 12.04 7.54
N GLN A 111 -9.58 11.49 7.46
CA GLN A 111 -10.70 11.98 6.64
C GLN A 111 -11.88 11.01 6.79
N SER A 112 -12.41 10.95 8.01
CA SER A 112 -13.83 10.81 8.26
C SER A 112 -14.45 12.21 8.12
N VAL A 113 -15.17 12.51 7.03
CA VAL A 113 -16.30 13.46 6.98
C VAL A 113 -16.87 13.54 5.54
N ALA A 114 -17.90 12.75 5.24
CA ALA A 114 -18.91 13.05 4.21
C ALA A 114 -20.08 12.05 4.34
N GLY A 115 -20.91 12.29 5.35
CA GLY A 115 -22.20 11.66 5.63
C GLY A 115 -22.65 12.33 6.92
N GLY A 116 -23.61 13.25 6.91
CA GLY A 116 -25.02 12.99 6.64
C GLY A 116 -25.76 13.44 7.91
N GLU A 117 -26.88 14.12 7.73
CA GLU A 117 -27.54 15.03 8.66
C GLU A 117 -28.15 14.43 9.95
N GLU A 118 -28.41 15.36 10.89
CA GLU A 118 -29.45 15.37 11.95
C GLU A 118 -29.41 14.40 13.14
N GLU A 119 -29.26 14.95 14.35
CA GLU A 119 -30.40 15.06 15.30
C GLU A 119 -30.13 16.07 16.43
N LYS A 120 -31.14 16.90 16.70
CA LYS A 120 -31.21 17.90 17.77
C LYS A 120 -31.59 17.22 19.09
N GLY A 121 -31.00 17.64 20.22
CA GLY A 121 -31.59 17.30 21.51
C GLY A 121 -30.83 17.76 22.75
N ALA A 122 -31.54 18.53 23.59
CA ALA A 122 -31.35 18.73 25.03
C ALA A 122 -30.27 19.71 25.55
N LYS A 123 -30.72 20.96 25.74
CA LYS A 123 -30.20 21.94 26.72
C LYS A 123 -30.50 21.49 28.17
N LYS A 124 -29.50 21.58 29.06
CA LYS A 124 -29.56 21.83 30.54
C LYS A 124 -28.12 21.70 31.06
N LYS A 125 -27.51 22.53 31.93
CA LYS A 125 -27.90 23.70 32.72
C LYS A 125 -26.64 24.56 32.97
N VAL A 126 -26.89 25.82 33.28
CA VAL A 126 -25.97 26.95 33.55
C VAL A 126 -25.46 26.98 35.00
N ALA A 127 -24.29 27.62 35.17
CA ALA A 127 -23.67 28.17 36.39
C ALA A 127 -23.12 27.15 37.41
N LYS A 128 -21.99 27.34 38.11
CA LYS A 128 -21.12 28.47 38.51
C LYS A 128 -19.79 27.76 38.89
N HIS A 129 -18.58 28.30 38.77
CA HIS A 129 -18.02 29.22 39.76
C HIS A 129 -16.57 29.58 39.35
N VAL A 130 -16.27 30.87 39.44
CA VAL A 130 -14.96 31.53 39.28
C VAL A 130 -14.03 31.14 40.43
N LYS A 131 -12.72 31.03 40.18
CA LYS A 131 -11.65 31.53 41.07
C LYS A 131 -10.32 31.60 40.34
N THR A 132 -9.98 32.83 39.99
CA THR A 132 -8.63 33.37 39.80
C THR A 132 -7.71 32.93 40.93
N ASN A 133 -6.49 32.52 40.62
CA ASN A 133 -5.37 32.97 41.44
C ASN A 133 -4.13 33.24 40.57
N LYS A 134 -3.69 34.51 40.62
CA LYS A 134 -2.34 34.97 40.25
C LYS A 134 -1.33 34.35 41.23
N THR A 135 -0.05 34.68 41.00
CA THR A 135 1.14 34.48 41.87
C THR A 135 1.81 33.14 41.57
N SER A 136 3.11 33.02 41.30
CA SER A 136 4.27 33.92 41.36
C SER A 136 5.49 33.13 40.85
N ARG A 137 6.49 33.83 40.33
CA ARG A 137 7.95 33.53 40.44
C ARG A 137 8.40 32.15 39.91
N TYR A 138 9.27 32.04 38.93
CA TYR A 138 10.54 32.72 38.66
C TYR A 138 10.78 32.76 37.15
#